data_AF-A0A960LCG2-F1
#
_entry.id   AF-A0A960LCG2-F1
#
_cell.length_a   1.000
_cell.length_b   1.000
_cell.length_c   1.000
_cell.angle_alpha   90.00
_cell.angle_beta   90.00
_cell.angle_gamma   90.00
#
_symmetry.space_group_name_H-M   'P 1'
#
loop_
_entity.id
_entity.type
_entity.pdbx_description
1 polymer ?
#
loop_
_entity_poly.entity_id
_entity_poly.type
_entity_poly.pdbx_seq_one_letter_code
_entity_poly.pdbx_strand_id
1 'polypeptide(L)'
;TTLQPSDVGFLTGDGTVALAVTAHPDFDDTPLWDENGNRRYDDDGVTYHTHWVVLVSDDRVPGGLAVAEISETEIATVLPPTNPGMPMLLDSPGYSVVLRESSLKVLVPSARIYGRTEFRYDAVVAYMEVGPGPDRPMLGVYQVYDVLSGDLSLPFEVRRGD
;
A
#
# COMPACT_ATOMS: atom_id res chain seq x y z
N THR A 1 -4.75 7.36 5.54
CA THR A 1 -5.92 7.21 6.42
C THR A 1 -5.52 7.59 7.84
N THR A 2 -6.44 7.60 8.80
CA THR A 2 -6.11 7.73 10.24
C THR A 2 -5.88 6.40 10.95
N LEU A 3 -5.90 5.28 10.21
CA LEU A 3 -5.48 3.99 10.76
C LEU A 3 -4.02 4.06 11.17
N GLN A 4 -3.69 3.39 12.26
CA GLN A 4 -2.30 3.22 12.68
C GLN A 4 -1.68 2.02 11.93
N PRO A 5 -0.36 1.98 11.74
CA PRO A 5 0.31 0.83 11.12
C PRO A 5 -0.04 -0.51 11.80
N SER A 6 -0.19 -0.50 13.12
CA SER A 6 -0.61 -1.68 13.90
C SER A 6 -2.05 -2.11 13.65
N ASP A 7 -2.92 -1.21 13.19
CA ASP A 7 -4.28 -1.56 12.79
C ASP A 7 -4.30 -2.35 11.47
N VAL A 8 -3.21 -2.43 10.72
CA VAL A 8 -3.11 -3.22 9.48
C VAL A 8 -2.01 -4.28 9.52
N GLY A 9 -1.42 -4.51 10.70
CA GLY A 9 -0.51 -5.63 10.98
C GLY A 9 0.96 -5.28 11.11
N PHE A 10 1.39 -4.04 10.84
CA PHE A 10 2.77 -3.61 11.09
C PHE A 10 2.99 -3.45 12.60
N LEU A 11 4.00 -4.11 13.17
CA LEU A 11 4.21 -4.11 14.63
C LEU A 11 4.73 -2.76 15.15
N THR A 12 5.48 -2.04 14.32
CA THR A 12 5.96 -0.67 14.56
C THR A 12 5.93 0.12 13.25
N GLY A 13 6.02 1.44 13.33
CA GLY A 13 6.05 2.33 12.19
C GLY A 13 5.29 3.61 12.47
N ASP A 14 5.77 4.70 11.89
CA ASP A 14 5.14 6.02 11.96
C ASP A 14 4.90 6.53 10.54
N GLY A 15 3.72 7.10 10.29
CA GLY A 15 3.35 7.63 9.00
C GLY A 15 1.87 7.44 8.67
N THR A 16 1.52 7.72 7.43
CA THR A 16 0.14 7.62 6.94
C THR A 16 -0.08 6.25 6.32
N VAL A 17 -0.96 5.44 6.90
CA VAL A 17 -1.37 4.16 6.30
C VAL A 17 -2.20 4.42 5.04
N ALA A 18 -1.84 3.74 3.94
CA ALA A 18 -2.58 3.76 2.69
C ALA A 18 -2.80 2.34 2.17
N LEU A 19 -3.97 2.11 1.58
CA LEU A 19 -4.23 0.92 0.75
C LEU A 19 -3.87 1.28 -0.68
N ALA A 20 -2.74 0.80 -1.15
CA ALA A 20 -2.34 0.92 -2.54
C ALA A 20 -3.05 -0.14 -3.39
N VAL A 21 -3.50 0.24 -4.58
CA VAL A 21 -3.96 -0.68 -5.61
C VAL A 21 -3.10 -0.44 -6.84
N THR A 22 -2.29 -1.43 -7.21
CA THR A 22 -1.18 -1.29 -8.15
C THR A 22 -1.22 -2.40 -9.18
N ALA A 23 -0.58 -2.16 -10.33
CA ALA A 23 -0.32 -3.16 -11.36
C ALA A 23 0.98 -2.74 -12.05
N HIS A 24 2.00 -3.59 -12.00
CA HIS A 24 3.33 -3.32 -12.54
C HIS A 24 4.06 -4.64 -12.89
N PRO A 25 4.85 -4.69 -13.98
CA PRO A 25 5.59 -5.89 -14.36
C PRO A 25 7.00 -5.97 -13.75
N ASP A 26 7.32 -5.08 -12.81
CA ASP A 26 8.72 -4.76 -12.48
C ASP A 26 9.36 -5.82 -11.58
N PHE A 27 8.59 -6.38 -10.64
CA PHE A 27 8.99 -7.45 -9.72
C PHE A 27 7.75 -8.10 -9.09
N ASP A 28 7.90 -9.32 -8.57
CA ASP A 28 6.84 -9.98 -7.82
C ASP A 28 6.83 -9.50 -6.37
N ASP A 29 5.81 -8.71 -6.02
CA ASP A 29 5.50 -8.26 -4.67
C ASP A 29 4.29 -8.97 -4.06
N THR A 30 3.84 -10.06 -4.65
CA THR A 30 2.72 -10.88 -4.17
C THR A 30 3.08 -12.38 -4.14
N PRO A 31 4.25 -12.82 -3.66
CA PRO A 31 4.76 -14.18 -3.87
C PRO A 31 3.93 -15.31 -3.22
N LEU A 32 2.95 -14.96 -2.37
CA LEU A 32 2.00 -15.89 -1.77
C LEU A 32 0.72 -16.10 -2.60
N TRP A 33 0.50 -15.28 -3.62
CA TRP A 33 -0.76 -15.17 -4.35
C TRP A 33 -0.51 -15.34 -5.84
N ASP A 34 -1.16 -16.32 -6.45
CA ASP A 34 -1.23 -16.47 -7.90
C ASP A 34 -2.32 -15.51 -8.41
N GLU A 35 -1.93 -14.35 -8.91
CA GLU A 35 -2.85 -13.26 -9.25
C GLU A 35 -3.74 -13.59 -10.45
N ASN A 36 -3.21 -14.40 -11.37
CA ASN A 36 -3.83 -14.68 -12.66
C ASN A 36 -4.38 -16.12 -12.79
N GLY A 37 -4.13 -16.99 -11.82
CA GLY A 37 -4.64 -18.36 -11.72
C GLY A 37 -3.88 -19.38 -12.58
N ASN A 38 -2.67 -19.06 -13.04
CA ASN A 38 -1.86 -19.93 -13.92
C ASN A 38 -1.04 -21.00 -13.14
N ARG A 39 -1.07 -20.97 -11.81
CA ARG A 39 -0.29 -21.81 -10.87
C ARG A 39 1.22 -21.55 -10.86
N ARG A 40 1.66 -20.38 -11.31
CA ARG A 40 3.02 -19.87 -11.23
C ARG A 40 2.95 -18.62 -10.35
N TYR A 41 3.66 -18.66 -9.24
CA TYR A 41 3.67 -17.60 -8.22
C TYR A 41 4.90 -16.70 -8.37
N ASP A 42 5.63 -16.83 -9.48
CA ASP A 42 6.89 -16.12 -9.75
C ASP A 42 6.79 -15.21 -10.99
N ASP A 43 5.57 -15.05 -11.54
CA ASP A 43 5.28 -14.27 -12.74
C ASP A 43 4.06 -13.34 -12.59
N ASP A 44 3.81 -12.90 -11.36
CA ASP A 44 2.73 -11.99 -10.97
C ASP A 44 3.12 -10.50 -11.13
N GLY A 45 2.17 -9.59 -10.88
CA GLY A 45 2.34 -8.13 -10.88
C GLY A 45 1.54 -7.40 -11.98
N VAL A 46 1.20 -8.09 -13.07
CA VAL A 46 0.48 -7.49 -14.21
C VAL A 46 -1.02 -7.27 -13.95
N THR A 47 -1.57 -7.91 -12.94
CA THR A 47 -2.97 -7.76 -12.54
C THR A 47 -3.05 -6.76 -11.40
N TYR A 48 -4.18 -6.05 -11.27
CA TYR A 48 -4.37 -5.20 -10.11
C TYR A 48 -4.34 -6.01 -8.81
N HIS A 49 -3.39 -5.67 -7.94
CA HIS A 49 -3.22 -6.21 -6.60
C HIS A 49 -3.21 -5.09 -5.57
N THR A 50 -3.11 -5.46 -4.30
CA THR A 50 -3.24 -4.51 -3.20
C THR A 50 -2.07 -4.61 -2.23
N HIS A 51 -1.65 -3.47 -1.72
CA HIS A 51 -0.71 -3.40 -0.60
C HIS A 51 -1.22 -2.49 0.51
N TRP A 52 -0.96 -2.88 1.76
CA TRP A 52 -0.87 -1.87 2.80
C TRP A 52 0.52 -1.27 2.75
N VAL A 53 0.60 0.06 2.76
CA VAL A 53 1.87 0.79 2.86
C VAL A 53 1.78 1.88 3.93
N VAL A 54 2.93 2.23 4.51
CA VAL A 54 3.06 3.39 5.38
C VAL A 54 3.83 4.48 4.64
N LEU A 55 3.15 5.58 4.31
CA LEU A 55 3.72 6.73 3.61
C LEU A 55 4.31 7.74 4.59
N VAL A 56 5.48 8.25 4.26
CA VAL A 56 6.19 9.33 4.98
C VAL A 56 6.59 10.44 4.00
N SER A 57 6.79 11.65 4.51
CA SER A 57 7.33 12.75 3.71
C SER A 57 8.75 12.43 3.24
N ASP A 58 9.02 12.71 1.96
CA ASP A 58 10.34 12.47 1.37
C ASP A 58 10.65 13.49 0.27
N ASP A 59 11.57 14.41 0.58
CA ASP A 59 11.98 15.48 -0.34
C ASP A 59 12.90 15.00 -1.48
N ARG A 60 13.30 13.72 -1.48
CA ARG A 60 14.07 13.11 -2.58
C ARG A 60 13.23 12.94 -3.85
N VAL A 61 11.90 12.93 -3.72
CA VAL A 61 10.98 12.73 -4.84
C VAL A 61 10.04 13.93 -5.02
N PRO A 62 9.71 14.31 -6.26
CA PRO A 62 8.89 15.49 -6.52
C PRO A 62 7.44 15.40 -6.00
N GLY A 63 6.91 14.19 -5.78
CA GLY A 63 5.62 13.99 -5.15
C GLY A 63 5.63 14.11 -3.62
N GLY A 64 6.81 14.26 -3.00
CA GLY A 64 6.98 14.53 -1.57
C GLY A 64 6.62 13.39 -0.62
N LEU A 65 6.35 12.19 -1.13
CA LEU A 65 5.96 11.01 -0.35
C LEU A 65 6.71 9.77 -0.80
N ALA A 66 7.08 8.92 0.15
CA ALA A 66 7.67 7.60 -0.09
C ALA A 66 7.13 6.58 0.91
N VAL A 67 7.27 5.29 0.59
CA VAL A 67 7.03 4.22 1.57
C VAL A 67 8.17 4.21 2.57
N ALA A 68 7.84 4.16 3.86
CA ALA A 68 8.82 4.16 4.94
C ALA A 68 9.77 2.97 4.84
N GLU A 69 11.06 3.24 4.70
CA GLU A 69 12.11 2.24 4.64
C GLU A 69 12.43 1.71 6.05
N ILE A 70 12.76 0.42 6.15
CA ILE A 70 13.26 -0.22 7.38
C ILE A 70 14.58 -0.93 7.08
N SER A 71 15.29 -1.40 8.09
CA SER A 71 16.45 -2.27 7.87
C SER A 71 16.00 -3.69 7.49
N GLU A 72 16.85 -4.42 6.75
CA GLU A 72 16.61 -5.84 6.46
C GLU A 72 16.43 -6.68 7.74
N THR A 73 17.12 -6.30 8.82
CA THR A 73 17.01 -6.98 10.12
C THR A 73 15.67 -6.79 10.81
N GLU A 74 14.91 -5.75 10.44
CA GLU A 74 13.60 -5.44 11.02
C GLU A 74 12.45 -6.18 10.32
N ILE A 75 12.63 -6.66 9.08
CA ILE A 75 11.61 -7.32 8.26
C ILE A 75 10.87 -8.40 9.07
N ALA A 76 11.62 -9.32 9.68
CA ALA A 76 11.06 -10.46 10.42
C ALA A 76 10.29 -10.08 11.70
N THR A 77 10.46 -8.84 12.18
CA THR A 77 9.89 -8.35 13.44
C THR A 77 8.88 -7.23 13.27
N VAL A 78 8.81 -6.59 12.12
CA VAL A 78 7.97 -5.41 11.88
C VAL A 78 6.86 -5.73 10.89
N LEU A 79 7.16 -6.50 9.84
CA LEU A 79 6.24 -6.69 8.72
C LEU A 79 5.24 -7.85 8.97
N PRO A 80 4.01 -7.78 8.44
CA PRO A 80 3.07 -8.88 8.51
C PRO A 80 3.56 -10.12 7.75
N PRO A 81 3.05 -11.33 8.04
CA PRO A 81 3.47 -12.56 7.36
C PRO A 81 3.25 -12.59 5.84
N THR A 82 2.46 -11.66 5.31
CA THR A 82 2.12 -11.53 3.89
C THR A 82 3.01 -10.53 3.14
N ASN A 83 4.06 -10.00 3.78
CA ASN A 83 5.02 -9.11 3.14
C ASN A 83 5.89 -9.85 2.09
N PRO A 84 6.35 -9.16 1.03
CA PRO A 84 7.18 -9.75 -0.02
C PRO A 84 8.70 -9.75 0.29
N GLY A 85 9.11 -9.43 1.52
CA GLY A 85 10.51 -9.42 1.94
C GLY A 85 11.30 -8.18 1.54
N MET A 86 10.63 -7.08 1.21
CA MET A 86 11.28 -5.80 0.92
C MET A 86 11.53 -5.02 2.22
N PRO A 87 12.68 -4.34 2.39
CA PRO A 87 12.99 -3.58 3.60
C PRO A 87 12.27 -2.21 3.62
N MET A 88 10.94 -2.25 3.58
CA MET A 88 10.04 -1.11 3.73
C MET A 88 8.71 -1.56 4.35
N LEU A 89 7.95 -0.63 4.92
CA LEU A 89 6.62 -0.88 5.49
C LEU A 89 5.58 -1.11 4.39
N LEU A 90 5.66 -2.29 3.77
CA LEU A 90 4.78 -2.79 2.74
C LEU A 90 4.31 -4.22 3.10
N ASP A 91 3.02 -4.46 2.96
CA ASP A 91 2.38 -5.78 3.11
C ASP A 91 1.52 -6.08 1.89
N SER A 92 1.47 -7.34 1.48
CA SER A 92 0.71 -7.79 0.30
C SER A 92 -0.40 -8.74 0.73
N PRO A 93 -1.54 -8.23 1.25
CA PRO A 93 -2.53 -9.06 1.93
C PRO A 93 -3.41 -9.91 1.01
N GLY A 94 -3.30 -9.76 -0.32
CA GLY A 94 -4.05 -10.54 -1.30
C GLY A 94 -5.55 -10.20 -1.36
N TYR A 95 -5.94 -8.94 -1.12
CA TYR A 95 -7.34 -8.56 -1.26
C TYR A 95 -7.76 -8.52 -2.73
N SER A 96 -8.93 -9.09 -3.01
CA SER A 96 -9.46 -9.11 -4.37
C SER A 96 -9.81 -7.70 -4.85
N VAL A 97 -9.30 -7.36 -6.03
CA VAL A 97 -9.66 -6.15 -6.78
C VAL A 97 -10.72 -6.51 -7.81
N VAL A 98 -11.82 -5.75 -7.85
CA VAL A 98 -12.87 -5.89 -8.87
C VAL A 98 -12.93 -4.61 -9.68
N LEU A 99 -12.50 -4.70 -10.94
CA LEU A 99 -12.64 -3.62 -11.92
C LEU A 99 -13.90 -3.86 -12.76
N ARG A 100 -14.79 -2.87 -12.81
CA ARG A 100 -15.96 -2.83 -13.70
C ARG A 100 -16.09 -1.44 -14.29
N GLU A 101 -15.93 -1.34 -15.61
CA GLU A 101 -15.93 -0.06 -16.33
C GLU A 101 -14.91 0.91 -15.69
N SER A 102 -15.37 2.02 -15.13
CA SER A 102 -14.56 3.02 -14.43
C SER A 102 -14.59 2.89 -12.91
N SER A 103 -15.07 1.76 -12.37
CA SER A 103 -15.16 1.50 -10.93
C SER A 103 -14.18 0.41 -10.52
N LEU A 104 -13.27 0.76 -9.61
CA LEU A 104 -12.41 -0.16 -8.90
C LEU A 104 -12.97 -0.37 -7.49
N LYS A 105 -13.09 -1.62 -7.05
CA LYS A 105 -13.54 -1.98 -5.71
C LYS A 105 -12.58 -2.97 -5.08
N VAL A 106 -12.26 -2.73 -3.81
CA VAL A 106 -11.51 -3.67 -2.97
C VAL A 106 -12.37 -4.04 -1.77
N LEU A 107 -12.51 -5.34 -1.51
CA LEU A 107 -13.17 -5.83 -0.30
C LEU A 107 -12.11 -6.01 0.79
N VAL A 108 -12.14 -5.16 1.81
CA VAL A 108 -11.25 -5.25 2.98
C VAL A 108 -12.03 -5.88 4.14
N PRO A 109 -11.72 -7.12 4.56
CA PRO A 109 -12.38 -7.71 5.71
C PRO A 109 -12.03 -6.94 6.99
N SER A 110 -13.02 -6.60 7.82
CA SER A 110 -12.78 -5.83 9.06
C SER A 110 -11.81 -6.51 10.02
N ALA A 111 -11.78 -7.86 10.04
CA ALA A 111 -10.81 -8.63 10.82
C ALA A 111 -9.36 -8.39 10.40
N ARG A 112 -9.13 -7.98 9.15
CA ARG A 112 -7.80 -7.64 8.61
C ARG A 112 -7.36 -6.22 8.92
N ILE A 113 -8.25 -5.43 9.53
CA ILE A 113 -7.93 -4.13 10.13
C ILE A 113 -8.20 -4.15 11.64
N TYR A 114 -8.07 -5.31 12.28
CA TYR A 114 -8.32 -5.55 13.71
C TYR A 114 -9.65 -4.97 14.25
N GLY A 115 -10.69 -4.97 13.41
CA GLY A 115 -12.02 -4.47 13.76
C GLY A 115 -12.15 -2.94 13.75
N ARG A 116 -11.15 -2.19 13.26
CA ARG A 116 -11.20 -0.73 13.13
C ARG A 116 -12.09 -0.29 11.98
N THR A 117 -13.39 -0.16 12.25
CA THR A 117 -14.39 0.23 11.25
C THR A 117 -14.76 1.71 11.30
N GLU A 118 -13.96 2.52 12.00
CA GLU A 118 -14.15 3.97 12.14
C GLU A 118 -12.81 4.67 11.92
N PHE A 119 -12.64 5.32 10.77
CA PHE A 119 -11.42 6.06 10.43
C PHE A 119 -11.68 7.08 9.33
N ARG A 120 -10.77 8.04 9.20
CA ARG A 120 -10.76 9.02 8.11
C ARG A 120 -9.81 8.62 7.00
N TYR A 121 -10.14 9.00 5.77
CA TYR A 121 -9.34 8.70 4.60
C TYR A 121 -9.37 9.81 3.56
N ASP A 122 -8.46 9.68 2.62
CA ASP A 122 -8.44 10.38 1.34
C ASP A 122 -8.07 9.38 0.25
N ALA A 123 -8.15 9.79 -1.00
CA ALA A 123 -7.71 8.99 -2.14
C ALA A 123 -6.83 9.83 -3.05
N VAL A 124 -5.82 9.19 -3.63
CA VAL A 124 -4.87 9.82 -4.53
C VAL A 124 -4.60 8.88 -5.70
N VAL A 125 -4.52 9.43 -6.89
CA VAL A 125 -4.00 8.74 -8.07
C VAL A 125 -2.61 9.28 -8.32
N ALA A 126 -1.62 8.40 -8.32
CA ALA A 126 -0.22 8.80 -8.44
C ALA A 126 0.58 7.78 -9.26
N TYR A 127 1.67 8.27 -9.85
CA TYR A 127 2.74 7.46 -10.39
C TYR A 127 3.83 7.32 -9.34
N MET A 128 4.25 6.07 -9.15
CA MET A 128 5.30 5.70 -8.21
C MET A 128 6.38 4.93 -8.95
N GLU A 129 7.63 5.06 -8.50
CA GLU A 129 8.75 4.29 -9.03
C GLU A 129 9.43 3.50 -7.91
N VAL A 130 9.86 2.29 -8.26
CA VAL A 130 10.75 1.48 -7.43
C VAL A 130 12.18 1.62 -7.91
N GLY A 131 13.10 1.86 -6.97
CA GLY A 131 14.52 1.96 -7.29
C GLY A 131 15.31 2.58 -6.16
N PRO A 132 15.86 1.79 -5.22
CA PRO A 132 16.64 2.34 -4.12
C PRO A 132 17.92 3.04 -4.63
N GLY A 133 18.36 4.07 -3.91
CA GLY A 133 19.59 4.79 -4.18
C GLY A 133 19.88 5.85 -3.12
N PRO A 134 21.08 6.44 -3.11
CA PRO A 134 21.44 7.48 -2.13
C PRO A 134 20.49 8.68 -2.21
N ASP A 135 20.03 9.02 -3.42
CA ASP A 135 19.21 10.20 -3.69
C ASP A 135 17.75 9.86 -4.05
N ARG A 136 17.31 8.62 -3.79
CA ARG A 136 15.95 8.16 -4.12
C ARG A 136 15.47 7.08 -3.14
N PRO A 137 14.21 7.13 -2.70
CA PRO A 137 13.63 6.09 -1.86
C PRO A 137 13.51 4.76 -2.62
N MET A 138 13.39 3.67 -1.88
CA MET A 138 13.04 2.36 -2.46
C MET A 138 11.76 2.40 -3.28
N LEU A 139 10.70 3.04 -2.79
CA LEU A 139 9.42 3.24 -3.47
C LEU A 139 8.90 4.65 -3.17
N GLY A 140 8.90 5.51 -4.19
CA GLY A 140 8.57 6.93 -4.06
C GLY A 140 7.44 7.40 -4.98
N VAL A 141 6.75 8.47 -4.61
CA VAL A 141 5.74 9.14 -5.43
C VAL A 141 6.42 10.20 -6.30
N TYR A 142 6.34 10.04 -7.63
CA TYR A 142 6.98 10.94 -8.60
C TYR A 142 5.99 11.88 -9.29
N GLN A 143 4.73 11.48 -9.40
CA GLN A 143 3.70 12.37 -9.94
C GLN A 143 2.37 12.11 -9.25
N VAL A 144 1.73 13.19 -8.79
CA VAL A 144 0.34 13.15 -8.31
C VAL A 144 -0.56 13.61 -9.46
N TYR A 145 -1.52 12.78 -9.85
CA TYR A 145 -2.47 13.07 -10.91
C TYR A 145 -3.73 13.73 -10.37
N ASP A 146 -4.27 13.18 -9.29
CA ASP A 146 -5.49 13.67 -8.67
C ASP A 146 -5.53 13.32 -7.19
N VAL A 147 -6.19 14.17 -6.41
CA VAL A 147 -6.43 13.97 -4.97
C VAL A 147 -7.89 14.24 -4.72
N LEU A 148 -8.59 13.29 -4.12
CA LEU A 148 -10.04 13.36 -3.95
C LEU A 148 -10.49 14.57 -3.14
N SER A 149 -9.74 14.98 -2.11
CA SER A 149 -9.96 16.23 -1.38
C SER A 149 -9.33 17.48 -2.00
N GLY A 150 -8.35 17.30 -2.90
CA GLY A 150 -7.47 18.34 -3.41
C GLY A 150 -6.24 18.67 -2.54
N ASP A 151 -6.19 18.26 -1.27
CA ASP A 151 -5.12 18.67 -0.35
C ASP A 151 -4.61 17.59 0.64
N LEU A 152 -5.11 16.35 0.52
CA LEU A 152 -4.78 15.23 1.41
C LEU A 152 -5.18 15.45 2.88
N SER A 153 -6.15 16.32 3.16
CA SER A 153 -6.64 16.60 4.52
C SER A 153 -7.42 15.45 5.18
N LEU A 154 -7.61 14.32 4.49
CA LEU A 154 -8.36 13.14 4.92
C LEU A 154 -9.82 13.47 5.31
N PRO A 155 -10.62 14.22 4.51
CA PRO A 155 -11.93 14.70 4.95
C PRO A 155 -13.02 13.62 4.96
N PHE A 156 -12.78 12.47 4.32
CA PHE A 156 -13.76 11.40 4.18
C PHE A 156 -13.70 10.44 5.36
N GLU A 157 -14.82 9.77 5.65
CA GLU A 157 -14.97 8.89 6.80
C GLU A 157 -15.52 7.52 6.39
N VAL A 158 -15.03 6.48 7.07
CA VAL A 158 -15.65 5.16 7.10
C VAL A 158 -16.28 5.00 8.48
N ARG A 159 -17.56 4.59 8.53
CA ARG A 159 -18.28 4.29 9.77
C ARG A 159 -19.05 2.98 9.62
N ARG A 160 -19.24 2.27 10.74
CA ARG A 160 -20.06 1.05 10.77
C ARG A 160 -21.54 1.44 10.59
N GLY A 161 -22.11 1.16 9.41
CA GLY A 161 -23.53 1.40 9.13
C GLY A 161 -23.84 2.03 7.78
N ASP A 162 -22.80 2.42 7.03
CA ASP A 162 -22.90 2.82 5.61
C ASP A 162 -22.86 1.62 4.65
#